data_AF-A0A0D9QH97-F1
#
_entry.id   AF-A0A0D9QH97-F1
#
_cell.length_a   1.000
_cell.length_b   1.000
_cell.length_c   1.000
_cell.angle_alpha   90.00
_cell.angle_beta   90.00
_cell.angle_gamma   90.00
#
_symmetry.space_group_name_H-M   'P 1'
#
loop_
_entity.id
_entity.type
_entity.pdbx_description
1 polymer ?
#
loop_
_entity_poly.entity_id
_entity_poly.type
_entity_poly.pdbx_seq_one_letter_code
_entity_poly.pdbx_strand_id
1 'polypeptide(L)'
;MAQPLKRAKLNSEQAQNIYFQSENNMSVHNISMNATLCSSLNLDNLYKHFANCIYNPREFKCMRIDVPVSTRSIKKYVRFIREKGERQKRSEGFVVSSDGIHVVTPPKGGEVTINKGDATINQGEDAITQGEVTITQGDITPQEQNHTNEKIIINVSLFANGKIICTGNNSIEACKIAMKKIERKLKQLNFKNISIKNVTITNILAVYNVGFSIVLPLFAQYYKSVDYDPNVFPACKVKIALMNENERDTSEANEQAEGNLAWSSARSTAERSRIKVDVVSASIFSTGNITLTGGKSYQNLQRCIDILYPYLIKSKSQH
;
A
#
# COMPACT_ATOMS: atom_id res chain seq x y z
N MET A 1 35.17 -7.49 2.34
CA MET A 1 34.37 -6.51 1.59
C MET A 1 33.07 -7.20 1.16
N ALA A 2 31.94 -6.87 1.80
CA ALA A 2 30.67 -7.51 1.47
C ALA A 2 30.10 -6.91 0.18
N GLN A 3 29.84 -7.75 -0.82
CA GLN A 3 29.15 -7.34 -2.04
C GLN A 3 27.79 -6.72 -1.69
N PRO A 4 27.37 -5.63 -2.35
CA PRO A 4 26.03 -5.10 -2.17
C PRO A 4 25.02 -6.15 -2.62
N LEU A 5 24.10 -6.55 -1.71
CA LEU A 5 22.99 -7.43 -2.07
C LEU A 5 22.26 -6.81 -3.28
N LYS A 6 22.15 -7.56 -4.37
CA LYS A 6 21.39 -7.17 -5.56
C LYS A 6 19.99 -6.74 -5.12
N ARG A 7 19.62 -5.49 -5.43
CA ARG A 7 18.29 -4.93 -5.19
C ARG A 7 17.29 -5.71 -6.06
N ALA A 8 16.67 -6.75 -5.50
CA ALA A 8 15.55 -7.42 -6.15
C ALA A 8 14.35 -6.47 -6.14
N LYS A 9 13.95 -5.98 -7.32
CA LYS A 9 12.60 -5.46 -7.54
C LYS A 9 11.68 -6.68 -7.56
N LEU A 10 10.50 -6.58 -6.95
CA LEU A 10 9.47 -7.61 -7.10
C LEU A 10 9.21 -7.83 -8.59
N ASN A 11 9.27 -9.08 -9.02
CA ASN A 11 8.74 -9.46 -10.33
C ASN A 11 7.23 -9.15 -10.34
N SER A 12 6.72 -8.77 -11.51
CA SER A 12 5.32 -8.38 -11.75
C SER A 12 4.33 -9.34 -11.09
N GLU A 13 4.56 -10.65 -11.18
CA GLU A 13 3.64 -11.67 -10.66
C GLU A 13 3.65 -11.83 -9.13
N GLN A 14 4.69 -11.36 -8.42
CA GLN A 14 4.87 -11.62 -6.99
C GLN A 14 4.42 -10.47 -6.10
N ALA A 15 4.08 -9.32 -6.68
CA ALA A 15 3.53 -8.17 -5.99
C ALA A 15 2.02 -8.35 -5.71
N GLN A 16 1.65 -9.34 -4.89
CA GLN A 16 0.29 -9.47 -4.38
C GLN A 16 -0.02 -8.33 -3.38
N ASN A 17 -0.31 -7.15 -3.93
CA ASN A 17 -1.01 -6.06 -3.28
C ASN A 17 -2.35 -5.86 -3.98
N ILE A 18 -3.24 -5.13 -3.32
CA ILE A 18 -4.63 -4.82 -3.67
C ILE A 18 -4.79 -4.11 -5.06
N TYR A 19 -3.69 -3.87 -5.78
CA TYR A 19 -3.65 -3.24 -7.10
C TYR A 19 -3.12 -4.14 -8.22
N PHE A 20 -2.73 -5.38 -7.93
CA PHE A 20 -2.44 -6.38 -8.97
C PHE A 20 -3.72 -7.12 -9.35
N GLN A 21 -4.76 -6.37 -9.73
CA GLN A 21 -5.67 -6.88 -10.74
C GLN A 21 -5.09 -6.41 -12.06
N SER A 22 -4.47 -7.33 -12.77
CA SER A 22 -4.19 -7.28 -14.21
C SER A 22 -5.47 -7.14 -15.07
N GLU A 23 -6.61 -6.79 -14.45
CA GLU A 23 -7.86 -6.44 -15.12
C GLU A 23 -7.86 -4.98 -15.61
N ASN A 24 -6.99 -4.13 -15.06
CA ASN A 24 -6.84 -2.75 -15.49
C ASN A 24 -5.46 -2.55 -16.12
N ASN A 25 -5.40 -1.84 -17.25
CA ASN A 25 -4.19 -1.46 -17.95
C ASN A 25 -3.20 -0.57 -17.14
N MET A 26 -3.38 -0.43 -15.83
CA MET A 26 -2.57 0.40 -14.93
C MET A 26 -1.69 -0.44 -14.02
N SER A 27 -0.39 -0.15 -14.01
CA SER A 27 0.61 -0.79 -13.15
C SER A 27 1.28 0.22 -12.23
N VAL A 28 1.41 -0.09 -10.93
CA VAL A 28 2.08 0.78 -9.96
C VAL A 28 3.55 0.41 -9.85
N HIS A 29 4.43 1.38 -10.10
CA HIS A 29 5.89 1.18 -10.08
C HIS A 29 6.53 1.64 -8.78
N ASN A 30 6.03 2.72 -8.16
CA ASN A 30 6.61 3.25 -6.93
C ASN A 30 5.54 3.96 -6.10
N ILE A 31 5.65 3.82 -4.78
CA ILE A 31 4.79 4.47 -3.81
C ILE A 31 5.69 5.19 -2.81
N SER A 32 5.36 6.45 -2.55
CA SER A 32 5.96 7.24 -1.48
C SER A 32 4.95 7.42 -0.36
N MET A 33 5.36 7.13 0.86
CA MET A 33 4.53 7.26 2.06
C MET A 33 5.25 8.10 3.10
N ASN A 34 4.50 8.92 3.82
CA ASN A 34 4.98 9.59 5.01
C ASN A 34 4.30 9.02 6.26
N ALA A 35 4.94 9.22 7.40
CA ALA A 35 4.32 9.13 8.71
C ALA A 35 5.12 10.00 9.70
N THR A 36 4.63 10.08 10.92
CA THR A 36 5.29 10.80 12.01
C THR A 36 5.52 9.85 13.18
N LEU A 37 6.75 9.85 13.70
CA LEU A 37 7.11 9.28 14.99
C LEU A 37 6.94 10.41 16.03
N CYS A 38 6.18 10.17 17.08
CA CYS A 38 5.84 11.19 18.10
C CYS A 38 7.00 11.60 19.02
N SER A 39 8.23 11.66 18.52
CA SER A 39 9.40 12.05 19.31
C SER A 39 10.50 12.64 18.42
N SER A 40 11.30 13.54 19.00
CA SER A 40 12.53 14.03 18.39
C SER A 40 13.62 12.98 18.48
N LEU A 41 14.46 12.89 17.45
CA LEU A 41 15.47 11.85 17.29
C LEU A 41 16.85 12.48 17.13
N ASN A 42 17.80 12.08 17.97
CA ASN A 42 19.20 12.38 17.78
C ASN A 42 19.81 11.41 16.77
N LEU A 43 19.89 11.84 15.50
CA LEU A 43 20.37 11.00 14.40
C LEU A 43 21.87 10.64 14.51
N ASP A 44 22.70 11.53 15.07
CA ASP A 44 24.14 11.33 15.25
C ASP A 44 24.49 10.16 16.19
N ASN A 45 23.63 9.88 17.16
CA ASN A 45 23.77 8.68 17.98
C ASN A 45 23.02 7.50 17.40
N LEU A 46 21.87 7.76 16.76
CA LEU A 46 21.00 6.69 16.28
C LEU A 46 21.61 5.87 15.13
N TYR A 47 22.32 6.50 14.19
CA TYR A 47 22.85 5.80 13.00
C TYR A 47 23.78 4.63 13.36
N LYS A 48 24.50 4.75 14.47
CA LYS A 48 25.42 3.72 14.99
C LYS A 48 24.71 2.40 15.31
N HIS A 49 23.39 2.43 15.53
CA HIS A 49 22.59 1.25 15.87
C HIS A 49 21.94 0.55 14.65
N PHE A 50 22.15 1.06 13.44
CA PHE A 50 21.59 0.50 12.20
C PHE A 50 22.71 0.10 11.23
N ALA A 51 22.84 -1.21 10.97
CA ALA A 51 23.87 -1.73 10.06
C ALA A 51 23.67 -1.31 8.59
N ASN A 52 22.42 -1.22 8.13
CA ASN A 52 22.07 -0.88 6.75
C ASN A 52 21.58 0.57 6.65
N CYS A 53 22.34 1.52 7.21
CA CYS A 53 22.02 2.93 7.12
C CYS A 53 23.16 3.79 6.60
N ILE A 54 22.81 4.91 6.00
CA ILE A 54 23.71 5.96 5.54
C ILE A 54 23.23 7.26 6.16
N TYR A 55 24.14 7.98 6.80
CA TYR A 55 23.86 9.28 7.40
C TYR A 55 25.04 10.22 7.20
N ASN A 56 24.82 11.30 6.46
CA ASN A 56 25.75 12.40 6.29
C ASN A 56 24.95 13.72 6.35
N PRO A 57 24.89 14.41 7.50
CA PRO A 57 24.06 15.61 7.66
C PRO A 57 24.48 16.78 6.76
N ARG A 58 25.71 16.77 6.24
CA ARG A 58 26.20 17.79 5.28
C ARG A 58 25.61 17.57 3.88
N GLU A 59 25.31 16.33 3.52
CA GLU A 59 24.75 15.96 2.21
C GLU A 59 23.22 15.91 2.26
N PHE A 60 22.66 15.17 3.23
CA PHE A 60 21.23 15.06 3.46
C PHE A 60 20.93 15.08 4.96
N LYS A 61 20.02 15.97 5.37
CA LYS A 61 19.56 16.11 6.78
C LYS A 61 18.62 14.99 7.25
N CYS A 62 18.84 13.77 6.79
CA CYS A 62 18.10 12.58 7.20
C CYS A 62 18.99 11.34 7.18
N MET A 63 18.66 10.38 8.05
CA MET A 63 19.26 9.06 8.06
C MET A 63 18.48 8.17 7.10
N ARG A 64 19.17 7.58 6.10
CA ARG A 64 18.57 6.66 5.13
C ARG A 64 18.85 5.23 5.56
N ILE A 65 17.84 4.37 5.54
CA ILE A 65 17.90 3.00 6.05
C ILE A 65 17.27 2.07 5.02
N ASP A 66 17.98 1.02 4.63
CA ASP A 66 17.47 -0.03 3.77
C ASP A 66 16.86 -1.14 4.63
N VAL A 67 15.52 -1.22 4.63
CA VAL A 67 14.77 -2.12 5.50
C VAL A 67 14.29 -3.32 4.69
N PRO A 68 14.87 -4.52 4.90
CA PRO A 68 14.39 -5.74 4.25
C PRO A 68 13.05 -6.19 4.83
N VAL A 69 12.08 -6.46 3.96
CA VAL A 69 10.75 -6.98 4.32
C VAL A 69 10.53 -8.29 3.57
N SER A 70 10.25 -9.37 4.30
CA SER A 70 9.98 -10.67 3.66
C SER A 70 8.58 -10.70 3.07
N THR A 71 8.41 -11.38 1.93
CA THR A 71 7.09 -11.63 1.32
C THR A 71 6.14 -12.34 2.30
N ARG A 72 6.66 -13.25 3.15
CA ARG A 72 5.90 -13.89 4.23
C ARG A 72 5.33 -12.87 5.24
N SER A 73 6.10 -11.84 5.61
CA SER A 73 5.62 -10.78 6.51
C SER A 73 4.48 -9.98 5.87
N ILE A 74 4.57 -9.72 4.56
CA ILE A 74 3.54 -9.01 3.79
C ILE A 74 2.26 -9.84 3.77
N LYS A 75 2.34 -11.12 3.38
CA LYS A 75 1.19 -12.04 3.35
C LYS A 75 0.49 -12.14 4.70
N LYS A 76 1.26 -12.26 5.80
CA LYS A 76 0.70 -12.25 7.17
C LYS A 76 0.00 -10.93 7.51
N TYR A 77 0.60 -9.80 7.13
CA TYR A 77 0.02 -8.49 7.40
C TYR A 77 -1.27 -8.26 6.63
N VAL A 78 -1.32 -8.62 5.34
CA VAL A 78 -2.53 -8.54 4.50
C VAL A 78 -3.66 -9.36 5.12
N ARG A 79 -3.37 -10.61 5.51
CA ARG A 79 -4.34 -11.49 6.18
C ARG A 79 -4.88 -10.86 7.47
N PHE A 80 -3.99 -10.34 8.31
CA PHE A 80 -4.38 -9.67 9.55
C PHE A 80 -5.31 -8.47 9.32
N ILE A 81 -5.02 -7.63 8.31
CA ILE A 81 -5.87 -6.47 7.99
C ILE A 81 -7.25 -6.92 7.50
N ARG A 82 -7.31 -7.96 6.66
CA ARG A 82 -8.58 -8.52 6.16
C ARG A 82 -9.44 -9.05 7.31
N GLU A 83 -8.87 -9.87 8.18
CA GLU A 83 -9.56 -10.43 9.35
C GLU A 83 -10.03 -9.33 10.32
N LYS A 84 -9.23 -8.28 10.53
CA LYS A 84 -9.62 -7.14 11.37
C LYS A 84 -10.80 -6.38 10.78
N GLY A 85 -10.82 -6.17 9.46
CA GLY A 85 -11.93 -5.51 8.77
C GLY A 85 -13.23 -6.32 8.85
N GLU A 86 -13.15 -7.65 8.72
CA GLU A 86 -14.31 -8.54 8.88
C GLU A 86 -14.88 -8.52 10.30
N ARG A 87 -14.01 -8.47 11.32
CA ARG A 87 -14.45 -8.32 12.72
C ARG A 87 -15.13 -6.99 12.99
N GLN A 88 -14.63 -5.89 12.41
CA GLN A 88 -15.25 -4.56 12.53
C GLN A 88 -16.64 -4.51 11.86
N LYS A 89 -16.79 -5.11 10.67
CA LYS A 89 -18.09 -5.22 9.98
C LYS A 89 -19.10 -6.07 10.76
N ARG A 90 -18.65 -7.14 11.43
CA ARG A 90 -19.51 -7.96 12.31
C ARG A 90 -19.91 -7.23 13.59
N SER A 91 -19.08 -6.35 14.13
CA SER A 91 -19.43 -5.52 15.29
C SER A 91 -20.32 -4.33 14.95
N GLU A 92 -20.34 -3.86 13.70
CA GLU A 92 -21.14 -2.72 13.22
C GLU A 92 -22.49 -3.12 12.59
N GLY A 93 -22.89 -4.40 12.65
CA GLY A 93 -24.27 -4.81 12.37
C GLY A 93 -24.80 -4.45 10.97
N PHE A 94 -24.03 -4.66 9.90
CA PHE A 94 -24.57 -4.55 8.55
C PHE A 94 -25.31 -5.84 8.17
N VAL A 95 -26.62 -5.88 8.41
CA VAL A 95 -27.52 -6.93 7.90
C VAL A 95 -27.78 -6.60 6.43
N VAL A 96 -27.16 -7.35 5.52
CA VAL A 96 -27.66 -7.42 4.14
C VAL A 96 -28.80 -8.42 4.16
N SER A 97 -30.04 -7.92 4.11
CA SER A 97 -31.21 -8.77 3.86
C SER A 97 -31.18 -9.19 2.38
N SER A 98 -30.87 -10.46 2.13
CA SER A 98 -31.29 -11.17 0.94
C SER A 98 -32.08 -12.39 1.40
N ASP A 99 -33.35 -12.38 1.04
CA ASP A 99 -34.33 -13.46 1.06
C ASP A 99 -34.78 -14.00 2.43
N GLY A 100 -36.08 -13.83 2.67
CA GLY A 100 -36.76 -14.26 3.88
C GLY A 100 -36.77 -15.77 4.03
N ILE A 101 -36.36 -16.24 5.21
CA ILE A 101 -36.88 -17.42 5.89
C ILE A 101 -36.70 -17.16 7.40
N HIS A 102 -37.80 -17.24 8.13
CA HIS A 102 -37.84 -17.23 9.58
C HIS A 102 -37.06 -18.42 10.16
N VAL A 103 -36.10 -18.17 11.05
CA VAL A 103 -35.67 -19.17 12.04
C VAL A 103 -35.59 -18.53 13.41
N VAL A 104 -36.37 -19.13 14.31
CA VAL A 104 -36.61 -18.81 15.71
C VAL A 104 -35.30 -18.78 16.51
N THR A 105 -35.08 -17.69 17.25
CA THR A 105 -34.08 -17.57 18.31
C THR A 105 -34.48 -18.41 19.53
N PRO A 106 -33.60 -19.22 20.13
CA PRO A 106 -33.71 -19.57 21.54
C PRO A 106 -32.90 -18.57 22.40
N PRO A 107 -33.35 -18.31 23.65
CA PRO A 107 -32.84 -17.22 24.48
C PRO A 107 -31.49 -17.55 25.16
N LYS A 108 -30.78 -16.49 25.49
CA LYS A 108 -29.54 -16.46 26.29
C LYS A 108 -29.84 -16.83 27.76
N GLY A 109 -28.97 -17.63 28.37
CA GLY A 109 -28.77 -17.68 29.83
C GLY A 109 -28.60 -19.09 30.38
N GLY A 110 -27.35 -19.47 30.68
CA GLY A 110 -27.03 -20.72 31.39
C GLY A 110 -25.52 -20.81 31.65
N GLU A 111 -25.13 -20.45 32.86
CA GLU A 111 -23.78 -20.56 33.42
C GLU A 111 -23.52 -22.02 33.84
N VAL A 112 -22.45 -22.69 33.35
CA VAL A 112 -21.85 -23.85 34.04
C VAL A 112 -20.35 -24.00 33.72
N THR A 113 -19.54 -23.74 34.74
CA THR A 113 -18.41 -24.49 35.34
C THR A 113 -17.55 -25.46 34.50
N ILE A 114 -16.23 -25.32 34.73
CA ILE A 114 -15.06 -26.11 34.27
C ILE A 114 -15.10 -27.57 34.75
N ASN A 115 -14.54 -28.52 33.98
CA ASN A 115 -13.83 -29.68 34.53
C ASN A 115 -12.72 -30.26 33.61
N LYS A 116 -11.63 -30.72 34.26
CA LYS A 116 -10.46 -31.44 33.74
C LYS A 116 -10.70 -32.96 33.75
N GLY A 117 -9.91 -33.70 32.96
CA GLY A 117 -9.74 -35.16 32.95
C GLY A 117 -10.51 -35.84 31.82
N ASP A 118 -10.13 -36.98 31.25
CA ASP A 118 -8.95 -37.86 31.24
C ASP A 118 -9.29 -38.98 30.22
N ALA A 119 -8.36 -39.92 29.96
CA ALA A 119 -8.53 -41.25 29.33
C ALA A 119 -8.17 -41.39 27.82
N THR A 120 -6.98 -41.91 27.47
CA THR A 120 -6.50 -43.32 27.29
C THR A 120 -6.82 -44.02 25.96
N ILE A 121 -5.75 -44.17 25.17
CA ILE A 121 -5.18 -45.36 24.49
C ILE A 121 -6.11 -46.55 24.20
N ASN A 122 -6.07 -47.04 22.96
CA ASN A 122 -6.02 -48.48 22.66
C ASN A 122 -5.13 -48.78 21.45
N GLN A 123 -4.21 -49.73 21.66
CA GLN A 123 -3.35 -50.40 20.69
C GLN A 123 -4.10 -51.60 20.08
N GLY A 124 -3.64 -52.07 18.90
CA GLY A 124 -4.01 -53.35 18.31
C GLY A 124 -2.98 -53.73 17.24
N GLU A 125 -2.17 -54.74 17.54
CA GLU A 125 -1.12 -55.36 16.72
C GLU A 125 -1.70 -56.42 15.76
N ASP A 126 -1.01 -56.69 14.64
CA ASP A 126 -0.83 -58.06 14.12
C ASP A 126 0.29 -58.12 13.07
N ALA A 127 1.01 -59.25 13.03
CA ALA A 127 2.37 -59.40 12.56
C ALA A 127 2.54 -60.42 11.40
N ILE A 128 3.51 -60.15 10.51
CA ILE A 128 4.44 -61.06 9.77
C ILE A 128 3.88 -62.02 8.68
N THR A 129 4.45 -62.00 7.46
CA THR A 129 5.23 -63.11 6.81
C THR A 129 5.88 -62.67 5.48
N GLN A 130 7.02 -63.30 5.18
CA GLN A 130 8.11 -63.03 4.23
C GLN A 130 7.78 -63.20 2.72
N GLY A 131 8.53 -62.48 1.88
CA GLY A 131 8.63 -62.71 0.42
C GLY A 131 9.68 -61.81 -0.23
N GLU A 132 10.72 -62.41 -0.80
CA GLU A 132 11.96 -61.85 -1.38
C GLU A 132 11.75 -61.06 -2.69
N VAL A 133 12.61 -60.06 -2.96
CA VAL A 133 13.38 -59.84 -4.22
C VAL A 133 13.94 -58.39 -4.29
N THR A 134 15.21 -58.35 -4.70
CA THR A 134 16.19 -57.25 -4.67
C THR A 134 16.14 -56.34 -5.91
N ILE A 135 16.10 -55.02 -5.64
CA ILE A 135 16.67 -53.84 -6.33
C ILE A 135 16.31 -53.56 -7.81
N THR A 136 15.65 -52.42 -8.04
CA THR A 136 16.15 -51.42 -9.02
C THR A 136 16.07 -50.01 -8.44
N GLN A 137 17.16 -49.31 -8.71
CA GLN A 137 17.63 -48.04 -8.19
C GLN A 137 16.74 -46.86 -8.60
N GLY A 138 16.42 -46.00 -7.64
CA GLY A 138 15.74 -44.73 -7.85
C GLY A 138 15.80 -43.92 -6.57
N ASP A 139 16.89 -43.18 -6.40
CA ASP A 139 17.11 -42.26 -5.28
C ASP A 139 15.96 -41.26 -5.18
N ILE A 140 15.01 -41.49 -4.28
CA ILE A 140 14.07 -40.46 -3.85
C ILE A 140 14.76 -39.68 -2.73
N THR A 141 15.57 -38.70 -3.13
CA THR A 141 15.91 -37.60 -2.24
C THR A 141 14.60 -36.88 -1.88
N PRO A 142 14.30 -36.62 -0.59
CA PRO A 142 13.25 -35.67 -0.25
C PRO A 142 13.70 -34.33 -0.81
N GLN A 143 13.07 -33.85 -1.88
CA GLN A 143 13.26 -32.48 -2.31
C GLN A 143 12.75 -31.57 -1.20
N GLU A 144 13.65 -31.12 -0.35
CA GLU A 144 13.47 -29.93 0.47
C GLU A 144 13.02 -28.82 -0.47
N GLN A 145 11.74 -28.46 -0.38
CA GLN A 145 11.22 -27.27 -1.01
C GLN A 145 11.95 -26.07 -0.40
N ASN A 146 13.04 -25.68 -1.03
CA ASN A 146 13.75 -24.43 -0.81
C ASN A 146 12.83 -23.27 -1.14
N HIS A 147 11.91 -22.94 -0.21
CA HIS A 147 11.15 -21.71 -0.22
C HIS A 147 12.15 -20.58 0.04
N THR A 148 12.80 -20.09 -1.02
CA THR A 148 13.67 -18.91 -0.94
C THR A 148 12.87 -17.79 -0.30
N ASN A 149 13.24 -17.39 0.92
CA ASN A 149 12.61 -16.28 1.65
C ASN A 149 12.93 -14.97 0.92
N GLU A 150 12.17 -14.69 -0.13
CA GLU A 150 12.35 -13.49 -0.93
C GLU A 150 12.06 -12.25 -0.08
N LYS A 151 13.00 -11.30 -0.12
CA LYS A 151 12.96 -10.07 0.66
C LYS A 151 12.99 -8.90 -0.30
N ILE A 152 12.07 -7.98 -0.08
CA ILE A 152 12.04 -6.71 -0.77
C ILE A 152 12.69 -5.66 0.11
N ILE A 153 13.46 -4.76 -0.48
CA ILE A 153 14.10 -3.67 0.25
C ILE A 153 13.20 -2.44 0.14
N ILE A 154 12.89 -1.85 1.29
CA ILE A 154 12.20 -0.56 1.39
C ILE A 154 13.20 0.48 1.87
N ASN A 155 13.37 1.55 1.10
CA ASN A 155 14.20 2.68 1.52
C ASN A 155 13.40 3.56 2.47
N VAL A 156 13.95 3.79 3.66
CA VAL A 156 13.33 4.61 4.71
C VAL A 156 14.22 5.80 5.01
N SER A 157 13.67 7.01 4.92
CA SER A 157 14.33 8.24 5.36
C SER A 157 13.75 8.69 6.70
N LEU A 158 14.61 8.84 7.70
CA LEU A 158 14.28 9.24 9.06
C LEU A 158 14.87 10.62 9.35
N PHE A 159 14.03 11.54 9.82
CA PHE A 159 14.41 12.92 10.12
C PHE A 159 14.48 13.16 11.63
N ALA A 160 15.31 14.11 12.05
CA ALA A 160 15.49 14.44 13.47
C ALA A 160 14.18 14.90 14.15
N ASN A 161 13.25 15.49 13.39
CA ASN A 161 11.94 15.89 13.90
C ASN A 161 10.92 14.73 14.01
N GLY A 162 11.36 13.48 13.86
CA GLY A 162 10.50 12.30 13.93
C GLY A 162 9.71 12.01 12.65
N LYS A 163 9.83 12.83 11.59
CA LYS A 163 9.25 12.49 10.28
C LYS A 163 9.92 11.24 9.73
N ILE A 164 9.11 10.32 9.19
CA ILE A 164 9.57 9.11 8.50
C ILE A 164 8.95 9.08 7.10
N ILE A 165 9.77 8.79 6.10
CA ILE A 165 9.35 8.66 4.70
C ILE A 165 9.81 7.30 4.18
N CYS A 166 8.93 6.58 3.50
CA CYS A 166 9.28 5.35 2.78
C CYS A 166 9.12 5.58 1.28
N THR A 167 10.09 5.10 0.49
CA THR A 167 10.11 5.21 -0.97
C THR A 167 10.73 3.96 -1.61
N GLY A 168 10.55 3.82 -2.93
CA GLY A 168 11.35 2.91 -3.76
C GLY A 168 10.73 1.55 -4.03
N ASN A 169 9.46 1.34 -3.70
CA ASN A 169 8.78 0.07 -3.91
C ASN A 169 7.28 0.26 -4.19
N ASN A 170 6.60 -0.79 -4.68
CA ASN A 170 5.20 -0.75 -5.12
C ASN A 170 4.20 -1.37 -4.12
N SER A 171 4.63 -1.62 -2.88
CA SER A 171 3.78 -2.21 -1.83
C SER A 171 3.59 -1.27 -0.64
N ILE A 172 2.33 -0.90 -0.41
CA ILE A 172 1.90 -0.09 0.75
C ILE A 172 2.13 -0.87 2.04
N GLU A 173 1.80 -2.16 2.02
CA GLU A 173 1.91 -3.10 3.12
C GLU A 173 3.37 -3.24 3.54
N ALA A 174 4.28 -3.38 2.57
CA ALA A 174 5.70 -3.43 2.82
C ALA A 174 6.23 -2.15 3.48
N CYS A 175 5.81 -0.98 2.98
CA CYS A 175 6.16 0.31 3.57
C CYS A 175 5.66 0.40 5.03
N LYS A 176 4.40 0.02 5.30
CA LYS A 176 3.84 -0.02 6.67
C LYS A 176 4.63 -0.96 7.58
N ILE A 177 5.00 -2.15 7.09
CA ILE A 177 5.82 -3.12 7.84
C ILE A 177 7.22 -2.55 8.11
N ALA A 178 7.85 -1.93 7.11
CA ALA A 178 9.17 -1.31 7.24
C ALA A 178 9.17 -0.20 8.30
N MET A 179 8.19 0.71 8.25
CA MET A 179 8.02 1.72 9.30
C MET A 179 7.86 1.06 10.68
N LYS A 180 7.00 0.05 10.80
CA LYS A 180 6.80 -0.69 12.06
C LYS A 180 8.06 -1.40 12.56
N LYS A 181 8.96 -1.85 11.67
CA LYS A 181 10.28 -2.39 12.06
C LYS A 181 11.17 -1.30 12.65
N ILE A 182 11.20 -0.11 12.07
CA ILE A 182 11.93 1.04 12.62
C ILE A 182 11.34 1.41 13.99
N GLU A 183 10.02 1.52 14.12
CA GLU A 183 9.35 1.82 15.40
C GLU A 183 9.76 0.83 16.51
N ARG A 184 9.76 -0.48 16.22
CA ARG A 184 10.18 -1.51 17.19
C ARG A 184 11.65 -1.38 17.56
N LYS A 185 12.53 -1.11 16.58
CA LYS A 185 13.97 -0.95 16.83
C LYS A 185 14.23 0.28 17.71
N LEU A 186 13.53 1.39 17.48
CA LEU A 186 13.61 2.58 18.33
C LEU A 186 13.14 2.31 19.76
N LYS A 187 12.05 1.56 19.94
CA LYS A 187 11.58 1.13 21.27
C LYS A 187 12.62 0.29 22.01
N GLN A 188 13.31 -0.62 21.31
CA GLN A 188 14.41 -1.42 21.89
C GLN A 188 15.62 -0.58 22.31
N LEU A 189 15.81 0.59 21.69
CA LEU A 189 16.85 1.55 22.04
C LEU A 189 16.40 2.53 23.14
N ASN A 190 15.35 2.18 23.90
CA ASN A 190 14.80 2.95 25.03
C ASN A 190 14.26 4.35 24.67
N PHE A 191 13.92 4.61 23.40
CA PHE A 191 13.20 5.83 23.06
C PHE A 191 11.76 5.76 23.60
N LYS A 192 11.45 6.62 24.57
CA LYS A 192 10.10 6.73 25.14
C LYS A 192 9.13 7.35 24.13
N ASN A 193 7.85 6.97 24.22
CA ASN A 193 6.73 7.55 23.46
C ASN A 193 6.84 7.44 21.93
N ILE A 194 7.59 6.46 21.42
CA ILE A 194 7.64 6.19 19.99
C ILE A 194 6.36 5.48 19.55
N SER A 195 5.63 6.09 18.63
CA SER A 195 4.50 5.50 17.94
C SER A 195 4.39 6.10 16.55
N ILE A 196 4.07 5.28 15.55
CA ILE A 196 3.79 5.75 14.20
C ILE A 196 2.37 6.30 14.15
N LYS A 197 2.23 7.55 13.73
CA LYS A 197 0.95 8.22 13.47
C LYS A 197 0.95 8.85 12.06
N ASN A 198 -0.24 9.26 11.62
CA ASN A 198 -0.44 10.04 10.40
C ASN A 198 0.19 9.40 9.16
N VAL A 199 0.02 8.08 9.02
CA VAL A 199 0.52 7.35 7.85
C VAL A 199 -0.29 7.78 6.63
N THR A 200 0.33 8.48 5.69
CA THR A 200 -0.35 8.91 4.45
C THR A 200 0.49 8.59 3.22
N ILE A 201 -0.19 8.30 2.11
CA ILE A 201 0.44 8.18 0.80
C ILE A 201 0.65 9.60 0.27
N THR A 202 1.88 9.91 -0.12
CA THR A 202 2.22 11.24 -0.65
C THR A 202 2.29 11.27 -2.16
N ASN A 203 2.66 10.15 -2.79
CA ASN A 203 2.80 10.05 -4.24
C ASN A 203 2.71 8.59 -4.67
N ILE A 204 2.06 8.35 -5.81
CA ILE A 204 2.04 7.09 -6.53
C ILE A 204 2.57 7.37 -7.94
N LEU A 205 3.57 6.59 -8.36
CA LEU A 205 4.02 6.51 -9.74
C LEU A 205 3.41 5.26 -10.37
N ALA A 206 2.58 5.47 -11.38
CA ALA A 206 1.96 4.39 -12.14
C ALA A 206 2.19 4.57 -13.64
N VAL A 207 2.10 3.46 -14.39
CA VAL A 207 2.10 3.45 -15.84
C VAL A 207 0.81 2.82 -16.31
N TYR A 208 0.06 3.53 -17.14
CA TYR A 208 -1.14 3.06 -17.82
C TYR A 208 -0.82 2.78 -19.29
N ASN A 209 -1.21 1.62 -19.80
CA ASN A 209 -1.07 1.29 -21.23
C ASN A 209 -2.43 1.40 -21.92
N VAL A 210 -2.59 2.36 -22.83
CA VAL A 210 -3.86 2.57 -23.53
C VAL A 210 -4.18 1.41 -24.50
N GLY A 211 -3.17 0.64 -24.94
CA GLY A 211 -3.32 -0.50 -25.83
C GLY A 211 -3.26 -0.16 -27.33
N PHE A 212 -2.97 1.09 -27.68
CA PHE A 212 -2.78 1.54 -29.06
C PHE A 212 -1.84 2.75 -29.13
N SER A 213 -1.20 2.95 -30.30
CA SER A 213 -0.34 4.09 -30.56
C SER A 213 -1.12 5.39 -30.69
N ILE A 214 -0.54 6.49 -30.23
CA ILE A 214 -1.16 7.82 -30.16
C ILE A 214 -0.39 8.80 -31.04
N VAL A 215 -1.11 9.55 -31.88
CA VAL A 215 -0.56 10.66 -32.65
C VAL A 215 -0.51 11.89 -31.74
N LEU A 216 0.65 12.12 -31.09
CA LEU A 216 0.83 13.17 -30.08
C LEU A 216 0.46 14.60 -30.56
N PRO A 217 0.83 15.05 -31.78
CA PRO A 217 0.40 16.35 -32.28
C PRO A 217 -1.13 16.50 -32.34
N LEU A 218 -1.83 15.42 -32.73
CA LEU A 218 -3.28 15.40 -32.82
C LEU A 218 -3.92 15.39 -31.43
N PHE A 219 -3.36 14.62 -30.49
CA PHE A 219 -3.77 14.66 -29.09
C PHE A 219 -3.67 16.10 -28.54
N ALA A 220 -2.56 16.77 -28.82
CA ALA A 220 -2.31 18.12 -28.35
C ALA A 220 -3.28 19.17 -28.92
N GLN A 221 -3.81 18.94 -30.13
CA GLN A 221 -4.87 19.76 -30.70
C GLN A 221 -6.22 19.56 -30.00
N TYR A 222 -6.53 18.32 -29.58
CA TYR A 222 -7.81 18.01 -28.93
C TYR A 222 -7.85 18.37 -27.45
N TYR A 223 -6.72 18.27 -26.73
CA TYR A 223 -6.65 18.59 -25.30
C TYR A 223 -5.86 19.88 -25.08
N LYS A 224 -6.58 21.01 -24.89
CA LYS A 224 -6.01 22.36 -24.87
C LYS A 224 -4.95 22.62 -23.78
N SER A 225 -5.02 21.93 -22.64
CA SER A 225 -4.13 22.16 -21.49
C SER A 225 -2.94 21.20 -21.46
N VAL A 226 -2.22 21.15 -22.59
CA VAL A 226 -1.09 20.24 -22.82
C VAL A 226 0.20 21.04 -23.04
N ASP A 227 1.29 20.55 -22.48
CA ASP A 227 2.65 21.00 -22.79
C ASP A 227 3.30 19.95 -23.69
N TYR A 228 3.54 20.30 -24.95
CA TYR A 228 4.11 19.42 -25.96
C TYR A 228 5.10 20.16 -26.87
N ASP A 229 6.37 19.84 -26.70
CA ASP A 229 7.45 20.17 -27.63
C ASP A 229 8.33 18.92 -27.80
N PRO A 230 8.26 18.22 -28.96
CA PRO A 230 8.98 16.97 -29.17
C PRO A 230 10.50 17.13 -29.14
N ASN A 231 11.03 18.34 -29.34
CA ASN A 231 12.47 18.60 -29.27
C ASN A 231 12.96 18.71 -27.82
N VAL A 232 12.06 19.07 -26.89
CA VAL A 232 12.36 19.21 -25.46
C VAL A 232 12.03 17.92 -24.70
N PHE A 233 10.89 17.29 -25.01
CA PHE A 233 10.46 16.05 -24.37
C PHE A 233 9.54 15.23 -25.29
N PRO A 234 9.74 13.90 -25.41
CA PRO A 234 9.06 13.09 -26.41
C PRO A 234 7.59 12.74 -26.10
N ALA A 235 6.99 13.34 -25.05
CA ALA A 235 5.65 13.03 -24.60
C ALA A 235 4.83 14.30 -24.32
N CYS A 236 3.51 14.21 -24.51
CA CYS A 236 2.59 15.26 -24.10
C CYS A 236 2.45 15.26 -22.58
N LYS A 237 2.68 16.41 -21.94
CA LYS A 237 2.52 16.58 -20.50
C LYS A 237 1.19 17.25 -20.19
N VAL A 238 0.43 16.65 -19.29
CA VAL A 238 -0.87 17.16 -18.83
C VAL A 238 -0.89 17.20 -17.30
N LYS A 239 -1.52 18.21 -16.72
CA LYS A 239 -1.79 18.31 -15.28
C LYS A 239 -3.28 18.45 -15.04
N ILE A 240 -3.86 17.54 -14.27
CA ILE A 240 -5.28 17.53 -13.92
C ILE A 240 -5.42 17.64 -12.41
N ALA A 241 -6.18 18.65 -11.97
CA ALA A 241 -6.55 18.83 -10.57
C ALA A 241 -7.84 18.04 -10.28
N LEU A 242 -7.76 17.11 -9.33
CA LEU A 242 -8.86 16.22 -8.93
C LEU A 242 -9.28 16.51 -7.50
N MET A 243 -10.59 16.55 -7.27
CA MET A 243 -11.18 16.72 -5.94
C MET A 243 -11.47 15.35 -5.33
N ASN A 244 -11.14 15.19 -4.05
CA ASN A 244 -11.54 14.01 -3.28
C ASN A 244 -13.01 14.18 -2.87
N GLU A 245 -13.89 13.28 -3.33
CA GLU A 245 -15.34 13.42 -3.11
C GLU A 245 -15.78 13.09 -1.68
N ASN A 246 -14.88 12.53 -0.86
CA ASN A 246 -15.15 12.10 0.51
C ASN A 246 -15.42 13.26 1.51
N GLU A 247 -15.46 14.52 1.06
CA GLU A 247 -15.74 15.70 1.89
C GLU A 247 -17.05 16.43 1.49
N ARG A 248 -17.80 15.93 0.50
CA ARG A 248 -19.11 16.55 0.13
C ARG A 248 -20.19 16.28 1.18
N ASP A 249 -20.22 15.06 1.74
CA ASP A 249 -21.31 14.64 2.65
C ASP A 249 -21.29 15.35 4.02
N THR A 250 -20.18 15.94 4.44
CA THR A 250 -20.10 16.73 5.69
C THR A 250 -20.40 18.21 5.51
N SER A 251 -20.46 18.69 4.28
CA SER A 251 -20.63 20.12 3.98
C SER A 251 -22.09 20.49 3.79
N GLU A 252 -22.89 19.59 3.21
CA GLU A 252 -24.32 19.84 2.92
C GLU A 252 -25.24 19.59 4.13
N ALA A 253 -24.79 18.82 5.13
CA ALA A 253 -25.57 18.57 6.36
C ALA A 253 -25.47 19.72 7.39
N ASN A 254 -24.51 20.63 7.25
CA ASN A 254 -24.22 21.65 8.26
C ASN A 254 -24.80 23.04 7.92
N GLU A 255 -25.23 23.28 6.67
CA GLU A 255 -25.82 24.57 6.24
C GLU A 255 -27.31 24.72 6.60
N GLN A 256 -28.00 23.66 7.04
CA GLN A 256 -29.40 23.74 7.50
C GLN A 256 -29.56 23.91 9.02
N ALA A 257 -28.47 23.92 9.79
CA ALA A 257 -28.51 23.98 11.25
C ALA A 257 -28.11 25.34 11.87
N GLU A 258 -27.54 26.28 11.11
CA GLU A 258 -27.12 27.60 11.63
C GLU A 258 -28.12 28.74 11.36
N GLY A 259 -29.39 28.39 11.17
CA GLY A 259 -30.50 29.35 11.21
C GLY A 259 -31.05 29.52 12.62
N ASN A 260 -30.22 29.83 13.63
CA ASN A 260 -30.60 30.45 14.92
C ASN A 260 -29.45 30.37 15.94
N LEU A 261 -28.67 31.44 16.06
CA LEU A 261 -28.22 32.10 17.29
C LEU A 261 -27.05 33.03 16.94
N ALA A 262 -27.34 34.32 16.80
CA ALA A 262 -26.33 35.36 16.74
C ALA A 262 -25.77 35.66 18.15
N TRP A 263 -24.49 36.03 18.20
CA TRP A 263 -23.77 36.69 19.30
C TRP A 263 -22.97 35.81 20.28
N SER A 264 -21.69 35.54 19.96
CA SER A 264 -20.56 36.07 20.76
C SER A 264 -19.20 35.53 20.30
N SER A 265 -18.20 36.43 20.33
CA SER A 265 -16.75 36.23 20.20
C SER A 265 -16.17 35.69 18.89
N ALA A 266 -15.54 36.63 18.17
CA ALA A 266 -14.59 36.40 17.08
C ALA A 266 -13.54 35.33 17.46
N ARG A 267 -13.69 34.13 16.92
CA ARG A 267 -12.61 33.17 16.75
C ARG A 267 -12.07 33.28 15.32
N SER A 268 -10.76 33.32 15.23
CA SER A 268 -9.97 33.51 14.01
C SER A 268 -10.48 32.72 12.80
N THR A 269 -10.69 33.42 11.70
CA THR A 269 -11.13 32.95 10.37
C THR A 269 -10.06 32.10 9.63
N ALA A 270 -9.38 31.18 10.32
CA ALA A 270 -8.24 30.45 9.78
C ALA A 270 -8.33 28.92 9.99
N GLU A 271 -9.50 28.33 9.79
CA GLU A 271 -9.62 26.88 9.59
C GLU A 271 -10.77 26.58 8.62
N ARG A 272 -10.76 27.23 7.45
CA ARG A 272 -11.52 26.72 6.30
C ARG A 272 -10.76 25.49 5.83
N SER A 273 -11.34 24.31 6.03
CA SER A 273 -10.85 23.04 5.50
C SER A 273 -10.51 23.23 4.02
N ARG A 274 -9.21 23.33 3.71
CA ARG A 274 -8.77 23.41 2.32
C ARG A 274 -9.13 22.09 1.68
N ILE A 275 -10.17 22.09 0.83
CA ILE A 275 -10.53 20.96 -0.03
C ILE A 275 -9.23 20.43 -0.61
N LYS A 276 -8.88 19.20 -0.24
CA LYS A 276 -7.57 18.64 -0.57
C LYS A 276 -7.58 18.22 -2.03
N VAL A 277 -7.23 19.16 -2.91
CA VAL A 277 -7.05 18.93 -4.34
C VAL A 277 -5.79 18.10 -4.57
N ASP A 278 -5.94 16.97 -5.25
CA ASP A 278 -4.83 16.16 -5.72
C ASP A 278 -4.55 16.50 -7.19
N VAL A 279 -3.33 16.95 -7.49
CA VAL A 279 -2.92 17.24 -8.87
C VAL A 279 -2.16 16.04 -9.42
N VAL A 280 -2.70 15.42 -10.47
CA VAL A 280 -2.07 14.32 -11.20
C VAL A 280 -1.39 14.88 -12.44
N SER A 281 -0.12 14.55 -12.64
CA SER A 281 0.62 14.83 -13.86
C SER A 281 0.71 13.57 -14.70
N ALA A 282 0.25 13.63 -15.95
CA ALA A 282 0.31 12.57 -16.94
C ALA A 282 1.35 12.91 -18.01
N SER A 283 2.20 11.96 -18.37
CA SER A 283 3.11 12.03 -19.51
C SER A 283 2.71 10.96 -20.51
N ILE A 284 2.18 11.38 -21.66
CA ILE A 284 1.57 10.52 -22.67
C ILE A 284 2.56 10.34 -23.82
N PHE A 285 2.97 9.09 -24.05
CA PHE A 285 3.91 8.73 -25.10
C PHE A 285 3.19 8.23 -26.35
N SER A 286 3.81 8.39 -27.52
CA SER A 286 3.27 7.92 -28.80
C SER A 286 3.03 6.41 -28.84
N THR A 287 3.73 5.65 -28.00
CA THR A 287 3.57 4.20 -27.86
C THR A 287 2.27 3.76 -27.18
N GLY A 288 1.45 4.70 -26.68
CA GLY A 288 0.27 4.38 -25.88
C GLY A 288 0.55 4.21 -24.38
N ASN A 289 1.81 4.33 -23.95
CA ASN A 289 2.15 4.32 -22.53
C ASN A 289 1.92 5.71 -21.93
N ILE A 290 1.32 5.76 -20.74
CA ILE A 290 1.05 6.98 -19.98
C ILE A 290 1.66 6.83 -18.60
N THR A 291 2.62 7.68 -18.27
CA THR A 291 3.16 7.74 -16.90
C THR A 291 2.38 8.73 -16.06
N LEU A 292 1.90 8.31 -14.90
CA LEU A 292 1.10 9.09 -13.96
C LEU A 292 1.88 9.33 -12.67
N THR A 293 1.93 10.58 -12.21
CA THR A 293 2.58 10.99 -10.95
C THR A 293 1.78 12.06 -10.22
N GLY A 294 2.08 12.31 -8.95
CA GLY A 294 1.47 13.38 -8.14
C GLY A 294 0.17 12.97 -7.44
N GLY A 295 -0.49 11.92 -7.92
CA GLY A 295 -1.66 11.34 -7.28
C GLY A 295 -1.35 10.64 -5.95
N LYS A 296 -2.29 10.71 -5.00
CA LYS A 296 -2.18 10.07 -3.68
C LYS A 296 -3.06 8.83 -3.52
N SER A 297 -3.94 8.56 -4.48
CA SER A 297 -4.83 7.41 -4.51
C SER A 297 -4.92 6.84 -5.93
N TYR A 298 -5.13 5.53 -6.04
CA TYR A 298 -5.34 4.88 -7.33
C TYR A 298 -6.60 5.39 -8.02
N GLN A 299 -7.64 5.72 -7.27
CA GLN A 299 -8.90 6.27 -7.78
C GLN A 299 -8.67 7.59 -8.51
N ASN A 300 -7.83 8.46 -7.98
CA ASN A 300 -7.47 9.72 -8.65
C ASN A 300 -6.62 9.47 -9.90
N LEU A 301 -5.74 8.47 -9.89
CA LEU A 301 -5.01 8.08 -11.10
C LEU A 301 -5.96 7.55 -12.18
N GLN A 302 -6.95 6.73 -11.81
CA GLN A 302 -7.95 6.21 -12.74
C GLN A 302 -8.82 7.32 -13.31
N ARG A 303 -9.34 8.22 -12.47
CA ARG A 303 -10.11 9.40 -12.92
C ARG A 303 -9.34 10.28 -13.89
N CYS A 304 -8.02 10.45 -13.67
CA CYS A 304 -7.15 11.15 -14.61
C CYS A 304 -7.18 10.48 -15.99
N ILE A 305 -7.07 9.15 -16.04
CA ILE A 305 -7.19 8.39 -17.29
C ILE A 305 -8.58 8.54 -17.90
N ASP A 306 -9.65 8.42 -17.12
CA ASP A 306 -11.02 8.51 -17.61
C ASP A 306 -11.30 9.87 -18.26
N ILE A 307 -10.75 10.96 -17.71
CA ILE A 307 -10.81 12.31 -18.31
C ILE A 307 -10.06 12.39 -19.63
N LEU A 308 -8.90 11.74 -19.74
CA LEU A 308 -8.05 11.76 -20.93
C LEU A 308 -8.56 10.82 -22.03
N TYR A 309 -9.23 9.72 -21.65
CA TYR A 309 -9.58 8.60 -22.53
C TYR A 309 -10.32 9.00 -23.82
N PRO A 310 -11.33 9.90 -23.80
CA PRO A 310 -12.00 10.35 -25.01
C PRO A 310 -11.07 11.04 -26.01
N TYR A 311 -10.06 11.77 -25.52
CA TYR A 311 -9.07 12.46 -26.34
C TYR A 311 -8.01 11.49 -26.87
N LEU A 312 -7.64 10.49 -26.06
CA LEU A 312 -6.74 9.42 -26.47
C LEU A 312 -7.33 8.62 -27.63
N ILE A 313 -8.62 8.26 -27.56
CA ILE A 313 -9.31 7.57 -28.67
C ILE A 313 -9.32 8.41 -29.94
N LYS A 314 -9.66 9.70 -29.85
CA LYS A 314 -9.67 10.61 -31.01
C LYS A 314 -8.31 10.77 -31.68
N SER A 315 -7.23 10.55 -30.94
CA SER A 315 -5.85 10.67 -31.41
C SER A 315 -5.16 9.32 -31.68
N LYS A 316 -5.94 8.24 -31.74
CA LYS A 316 -5.45 6.90 -32.07
C LYS A 316 -4.83 6.88 -33.47
N SER A 317 -3.64 6.27 -33.60
CA SER A 317 -3.02 5.97 -34.89
C SER A 317 -3.90 5.02 -35.69
N GLN A 318 -4.15 5.34 -36.97
CA GLN A 318 -4.86 4.47 -37.92
C GLN A 318 -3.93 3.44 -38.58
N HIS A 319 -2.63 3.51 -38.29
CA HIS A 319 -1.58 2.62 -38.75
C HIS A 319 -1.06 1.76 -37.60
#